data_AF-A0A928DYL5-F1
#
_entry.id   AF-A0A928DYL5-F1
#
_cell.length_a   1.000
_cell.length_b   1.000
_cell.length_c   1.000
_cell.angle_alpha   90.00
_cell.angle_beta   90.00
_cell.angle_gamma   90.00
#
_symmetry.space_group_name_H-M   'P 1'
#
loop_
_entity.id
_entity.type
_entity.pdbx_description
1 polymer ?
#
loop_
_entity_poly.entity_id
_entity_poly.type
_entity_poly.pdbx_seq_one_letter_code
_entity_poly.pdbx_strand_id
1 'polypeptide(L)'
;MNRPSHFILHRFITSIKTSLLLAMEISLILFGMTAAQSRANENDTEPLAVSIPQNEFFTQFRNPPKSFTLMPFWFWNDSLEDAEIIRQIIDFEAHGVYGFVIHPRIGLPEDTGWMSPKLLSAMRTALEEARRRGMFVLLYDEGMYPSGSSAGQVAARNPRFAARGLFMKELAEGEEPLTHPEPLWDLLAVQTRPNGKRVAIYERPSNGVIRGLHYLGEETGKVREFLPPAGDILNPEAVACFQELVYERYFKEFGEFFGSTVIGIFTDEPSELGRGAARGVVPGNKETLRKVSERLGYDFSPYLTDLWLSDHPESARRRGDYH
;
A
#
# COMPACT_ATOMS: atom_id res chain seq x y z
N MET A 1 12.86 -26.42 26.43
CA MET A 1 13.32 -26.26 25.04
C MET A 1 12.86 -24.90 24.55
N ASN A 2 13.80 -23.96 24.50
CA ASN A 2 13.57 -22.53 24.31
C ASN A 2 13.36 -22.21 22.82
N ARG A 3 12.35 -21.38 22.53
CA ARG A 3 12.25 -20.58 21.30
C ARG A 3 13.06 -19.29 21.46
N PRO A 4 13.70 -18.80 20.39
CA PRO A 4 13.61 -17.37 20.12
C PRO A 4 13.54 -17.04 18.62
N SER A 5 12.59 -16.20 18.22
CA SER A 5 12.62 -15.50 16.93
C SER A 5 11.81 -14.20 16.99
N HIS A 6 12.28 -13.25 17.80
CA HIS A 6 11.91 -11.84 17.73
C HIS A 6 13.12 -11.00 18.16
N PHE A 7 14.07 -10.74 17.25
CA PHE A 7 15.17 -9.82 17.56
C PHE A 7 15.77 -9.04 16.39
N ILE A 8 15.23 -9.14 15.16
CA ILE A 8 15.88 -8.51 14.00
C ILE A 8 15.26 -7.16 13.59
N LEU A 9 14.00 -6.86 13.94
CA LEU A 9 13.37 -5.61 13.49
C LEU A 9 13.74 -4.37 14.32
N HIS A 10 14.23 -4.54 15.56
CA HIS A 10 14.48 -3.40 16.45
C HIS A 10 15.85 -2.72 16.23
N ARG A 11 16.83 -3.38 15.59
CA ARG A 11 18.16 -2.79 15.36
C ARG A 11 18.24 -1.85 14.15
N PHE A 12 17.29 -1.94 13.22
CA PHE A 12 17.29 -1.08 12.03
C PHE A 12 16.81 0.35 12.31
N ILE A 13 15.85 0.52 13.23
CA ILE A 13 15.24 1.82 13.54
C ILE A 13 16.11 2.67 14.49
N THR A 14 16.86 2.03 15.39
CA THR A 14 17.71 2.76 16.37
C THR A 14 18.96 3.35 15.73
N SER A 15 19.50 2.75 14.66
CA SER A 15 20.71 3.26 13.99
C SER A 15 20.47 4.55 13.21
N ILE A 16 19.26 4.77 12.68
CA ILE A 16 18.91 5.95 11.87
C ILE A 16 18.65 7.18 12.76
N LYS A 17 18.06 6.98 13.95
CA LYS A 17 17.77 8.09 14.88
C LYS A 17 19.03 8.72 15.50
N THR A 18 20.08 7.94 15.76
CA THR A 18 21.31 8.46 16.38
C THR A 18 22.17 9.26 15.39
N SER A 19 22.12 8.95 14.09
CA SER A 19 22.88 9.66 13.06
C SER A 19 22.26 11.00 12.65
N LEU A 20 20.93 11.14 12.68
CA LEU A 20 20.27 12.42 12.36
C LEU A 20 20.37 13.46 13.49
N LEU A 21 20.35 13.04 14.76
CA LEU A 21 20.49 13.99 15.89
C LEU A 21 21.89 14.62 15.92
N LEU A 22 22.94 13.83 15.64
CA LEU A 22 24.33 14.31 15.66
C LEU A 22 24.60 15.34 14.53
N ALA A 23 23.95 15.17 13.37
CA ALA A 23 24.07 16.11 12.25
C ALA A 23 23.37 17.46 12.51
N MET A 24 22.28 17.46 13.29
CA MET A 24 21.57 18.69 13.66
C MET A 24 22.31 19.49 14.75
N GLU A 25 22.91 18.84 15.75
CA GLU A 25 23.65 19.55 16.81
C GLU A 25 24.92 20.23 16.30
N ILE A 26 25.63 19.62 15.34
CA ILE A 26 26.85 20.20 14.73
C ILE A 26 26.51 21.46 13.91
N SER A 27 25.35 21.51 13.26
CA SER A 27 24.94 22.67 12.44
C SER A 27 24.60 23.90 13.29
N LEU A 28 24.05 23.72 14.50
CA LEU A 28 23.71 24.83 15.41
C LEU A 28 24.94 25.44 16.09
N ILE A 29 25.98 24.64 16.37
CA ILE A 29 27.23 25.13 16.97
C ILE A 29 28.03 25.96 15.95
N LEU A 30 28.07 25.54 14.68
CA LEU A 30 28.76 26.31 13.63
C LEU A 30 28.11 27.67 13.37
N PHE A 31 26.77 27.76 13.37
CA PHE A 31 26.05 29.02 13.13
C PHE A 31 26.21 30.02 14.29
N GLY A 32 26.29 29.53 15.53
CA GLY A 32 26.52 30.36 16.72
C GLY A 32 27.90 31.01 16.75
N MET A 33 28.93 30.33 16.23
CA MET A 33 30.30 30.87 16.19
C MET A 33 30.49 31.91 15.08
N THR A 34 29.78 31.79 13.94
CA THR A 34 29.89 32.79 12.85
C THR A 34 29.25 34.13 13.23
N ALA A 35 28.17 34.13 14.01
CA ALA A 35 27.52 35.35 14.47
C ALA A 35 28.37 36.14 15.49
N ALA A 36 29.15 35.45 16.33
CA ALA A 36 29.98 36.08 17.37
C ALA A 36 31.25 36.77 16.81
N GLN A 37 31.73 36.38 15.63
CA GLN A 37 32.94 36.95 15.02
C GLN A 37 32.68 38.12 14.05
N SER A 38 31.42 38.43 13.73
CA SER A 38 31.08 39.53 12.82
C SER A 38 31.09 40.94 13.43
N ARG A 39 31.51 41.11 14.70
CA ARG A 39 31.52 42.40 15.41
C ARG A 39 32.90 43.01 15.68
N ALA A 40 33.95 42.51 15.04
CA ALA A 40 35.27 43.14 15.12
C ALA A 40 35.97 43.10 13.76
N ASN A 41 36.50 44.26 13.36
CA ASN A 41 37.30 44.54 12.16
C ASN A 41 36.54 44.82 10.85
N GLU A 42 36.05 46.06 10.74
CA GLU A 42 36.01 46.81 9.48
C GLU A 42 37.44 47.27 9.13
N ASN A 43 38.10 46.58 8.21
CA ASN A 43 39.23 47.02 7.35
C ASN A 43 40.06 45.78 7.05
N ASP A 44 39.72 45.11 5.94
CA ASP A 44 40.60 44.31 5.07
C ASP A 44 39.68 43.51 4.13
N THR A 45 39.30 44.12 3.00
CA THR A 45 38.57 43.43 1.94
C THR A 45 39.53 42.67 1.04
N GLU A 46 40.05 41.55 1.52
CA GLU A 46 40.27 40.39 0.66
C GLU A 46 39.03 39.49 0.79
N PRO A 47 38.47 38.96 -0.32
CA PRO A 47 37.42 37.98 -0.20
C PRO A 47 38.01 36.79 0.57
N LEU A 48 37.48 36.51 1.76
CA LEU A 48 37.69 35.26 2.45
C LEU A 48 37.29 34.16 1.46
N ALA A 49 38.27 33.65 0.72
CA ALA A 49 38.17 32.40 0.01
C ALA A 49 38.04 31.35 1.10
N VAL A 50 36.81 31.14 1.56
CA VAL A 50 36.45 29.97 2.34
C VAL A 50 36.68 28.82 1.38
N SER A 51 37.89 28.25 1.42
CA SER A 51 38.18 26.98 0.77
C SER A 51 37.38 25.94 1.55
N ILE A 52 36.11 25.79 1.19
CA ILE A 52 35.33 24.62 1.59
C ILE A 52 36.17 23.44 1.12
N PRO A 53 36.62 22.54 2.02
CA PRO A 53 37.45 21.42 1.63
C PRO A 53 36.70 20.67 0.53
N GLN A 54 37.24 20.70 -0.69
CA GLN A 54 36.60 20.19 -1.90
C GLN A 54 36.43 18.66 -1.91
N ASN A 55 36.63 17.98 -0.78
CA ASN A 55 37.31 16.70 -0.82
C ASN A 55 36.41 15.45 -0.90
N GLU A 56 35.09 15.57 -0.71
CA GLU A 56 34.22 14.39 -0.92
C GLU A 56 32.77 14.77 -1.20
N PHE A 57 32.20 15.68 -0.41
CA PHE A 57 30.80 16.10 -0.57
C PHE A 57 30.52 16.70 -1.95
N PHE A 58 31.36 17.63 -2.43
CA PHE A 58 31.16 18.25 -3.75
C PHE A 58 31.35 17.24 -4.90
N THR A 59 32.25 16.27 -4.73
CA THR A 59 32.45 15.17 -5.67
C THR A 59 31.23 14.26 -5.73
N GLN A 60 30.69 13.84 -4.58
CA GLN A 60 29.46 13.05 -4.50
C GLN A 60 28.24 13.86 -4.95
N PHE A 61 28.19 15.18 -4.73
CA PHE A 61 27.10 16.00 -5.24
C PHE A 61 27.11 16.09 -6.76
N ARG A 62 28.29 16.23 -7.38
CA ARG A 62 28.45 16.25 -8.85
C ARG A 62 28.27 14.88 -9.49
N ASN A 63 28.62 13.82 -8.77
CA ASN A 63 28.48 12.44 -9.19
C ASN A 63 27.85 11.60 -8.06
N PRO A 64 26.53 11.69 -7.87
CA PRO A 64 25.85 11.04 -6.77
C PRO A 64 26.00 9.52 -6.83
N PRO A 65 26.21 8.85 -5.67
CA PRO A 65 26.13 7.39 -5.60
C PRO A 65 24.80 6.89 -6.16
N LYS A 66 24.79 5.69 -6.77
CA LYS A 66 23.59 5.08 -7.36
C LYS A 66 22.40 4.99 -6.38
N SER A 67 22.66 4.97 -5.06
CA SER A 67 21.61 4.95 -4.02
C SER A 67 20.73 6.21 -3.97
N PHE A 68 21.14 7.31 -4.60
CA PHE A 68 20.34 8.55 -4.72
C PHE A 68 19.58 8.64 -6.05
N THR A 69 19.54 7.55 -6.82
CA THR A 69 18.86 7.51 -8.12
C THR A 69 17.34 7.67 -7.99
N LEU A 70 16.71 8.11 -9.07
CA LEU A 70 15.25 8.04 -9.23
C LEU A 70 14.82 6.57 -9.35
N MET A 71 13.65 6.25 -8.82
CA MET A 71 13.02 4.95 -9.00
C MET A 71 11.65 5.13 -9.65
N PRO A 72 11.59 5.31 -10.98
CA PRO A 72 10.32 5.45 -11.68
C PRO A 72 9.49 4.17 -11.59
N PHE A 73 8.18 4.34 -11.65
CA PHE A 73 7.28 3.23 -11.94
C PHE A 73 7.47 2.80 -13.39
N TRP A 74 7.96 1.57 -13.56
CA TRP A 74 8.12 0.96 -14.86
C TRP A 74 6.87 0.16 -15.19
N PHE A 75 6.01 0.75 -16.02
CA PHE A 75 4.74 0.15 -16.40
C PHE A 75 4.93 -0.97 -17.40
N TRP A 76 4.44 -2.15 -17.02
CA TRP A 76 4.37 -3.33 -17.88
C TRP A 76 2.93 -3.51 -18.36
N ASN A 77 2.70 -3.23 -19.63
CA ASN A 77 1.37 -3.14 -20.25
C ASN A 77 1.33 -3.69 -21.68
N ASP A 78 2.29 -4.55 -22.03
CA ASP A 78 2.37 -5.25 -23.30
C ASP A 78 3.15 -6.57 -23.09
N SER A 79 3.40 -7.32 -24.16
CA SER A 79 4.17 -8.55 -24.18
C SER A 79 5.56 -8.35 -23.57
N LEU A 80 5.90 -9.23 -22.63
CA LEU A 80 7.13 -9.16 -21.84
C LEU A 80 8.22 -10.02 -22.44
N GLU A 81 8.89 -9.49 -23.46
CA GLU A 81 10.02 -10.15 -24.12
C GLU A 81 11.34 -9.82 -23.40
N ASP A 82 12.14 -10.84 -23.08
CA ASP A 82 13.38 -10.70 -22.31
C ASP A 82 14.37 -9.69 -22.91
N ALA A 83 14.50 -9.69 -24.24
CA ALA A 83 15.39 -8.77 -24.95
C ALA A 83 14.97 -7.30 -24.77
N GLU A 84 13.68 -7.01 -24.75
CA GLU A 84 13.17 -5.65 -24.57
C GLU A 84 13.28 -5.21 -23.12
N ILE A 85 13.01 -6.09 -22.16
CA ILE A 85 13.25 -5.87 -20.72
C ILE A 85 14.71 -5.45 -20.49
N ILE A 86 15.67 -6.22 -21.01
CA ILE A 86 17.10 -5.94 -20.88
C ILE A 86 17.47 -4.62 -21.57
N ARG A 87 16.94 -4.37 -22.78
CA ARG A 87 17.19 -3.12 -23.52
C ARG A 87 16.72 -1.90 -22.73
N GLN A 88 15.54 -1.95 -22.11
CA GLN A 88 15.00 -0.85 -21.30
C GLN A 88 15.84 -0.61 -20.03
N ILE A 89 16.33 -1.67 -19.38
CA ILE A 89 17.23 -1.55 -18.22
C ILE A 89 18.58 -0.92 -18.62
N ILE A 90 19.12 -1.28 -19.79
CA ILE A 90 20.32 -0.62 -20.36
C ILE A 90 20.05 0.87 -20.58
N ASP A 91 18.88 1.20 -21.10
CA ASP A 91 18.48 2.58 -21.39
C ASP A 91 18.31 3.41 -20.11
N PHE A 92 17.77 2.82 -19.04
CA PHE A 92 17.76 3.45 -17.71
C PHE A 92 19.17 3.81 -17.25
N GLU A 93 20.13 2.89 -17.37
CA GLU A 93 21.52 3.15 -16.99
C GLU A 93 22.13 4.31 -17.79
N ALA A 94 21.92 4.30 -19.11
CA ALA A 94 22.42 5.33 -20.01
C ALA A 94 21.90 6.73 -19.67
N HIS A 95 20.75 6.82 -19.00
CA HIS A 95 20.11 8.05 -18.55
C HIS A 95 20.26 8.33 -17.05
N GLY A 96 21.14 7.61 -16.34
CA GLY A 96 21.42 7.84 -14.92
C GLY A 96 20.34 7.34 -13.95
N VAL A 97 19.45 6.46 -14.43
CA VAL A 97 18.45 5.77 -13.62
C VAL A 97 19.00 4.40 -13.24
N TYR A 98 19.18 4.18 -11.94
CA TYR A 98 19.80 2.99 -11.37
C TYR A 98 18.84 2.22 -10.45
N GLY A 99 17.56 2.53 -10.51
CA GLY A 99 16.53 1.72 -9.89
C GLY A 99 15.17 1.96 -10.48
N PHE A 100 14.23 1.05 -10.20
CA PHE A 100 12.88 1.10 -10.76
C PHE A 100 11.89 0.29 -9.90
N VAL A 101 10.61 0.62 -10.05
CA VAL A 101 9.51 -0.18 -9.49
C VAL A 101 8.87 -0.99 -10.62
N ILE A 102 8.93 -2.31 -10.56
CA ILE A 102 8.26 -3.16 -11.56
C ILE A 102 6.76 -3.08 -11.31
N HIS A 103 5.99 -2.48 -12.23
CA HIS A 103 4.56 -2.23 -12.02
C HIS A 103 3.73 -2.77 -13.20
N PRO A 104 3.13 -3.96 -13.06
CA PRO A 104 2.13 -4.48 -14.00
C PRO A 104 0.91 -3.56 -14.12
N ARG A 105 0.44 -3.32 -15.33
CA ARG A 105 -0.69 -2.44 -15.66
C ARG A 105 -1.63 -3.13 -16.65
N ILE A 106 -2.80 -2.54 -16.82
CA ILE A 106 -3.72 -2.91 -17.89
C ILE A 106 -3.03 -2.89 -19.26
N GLY A 107 -3.23 -3.94 -20.05
CA GLY A 107 -2.63 -4.12 -21.37
C GLY A 107 -1.70 -5.33 -21.46
N LEU A 108 -1.38 -5.97 -20.32
CA LEU A 108 -0.70 -7.25 -20.37
C LEU A 108 -1.52 -8.28 -21.17
N PRO A 109 -0.87 -9.18 -21.92
CA PRO A 109 -1.57 -10.26 -22.60
C PRO A 109 -2.32 -11.16 -21.62
N GLU A 110 -3.45 -11.74 -22.04
CA GLU A 110 -4.30 -12.61 -21.20
C GLU A 110 -3.53 -13.82 -20.65
N ASP A 111 -2.56 -14.35 -21.41
CA ASP A 111 -1.69 -15.45 -20.98
C ASP A 111 -0.64 -15.04 -19.91
N THR A 112 -0.57 -13.74 -19.59
CA THR A 112 0.34 -13.14 -18.62
C THR A 112 -0.48 -12.66 -17.42
N GLY A 113 -0.95 -13.62 -16.63
CA GLY A 113 -1.67 -13.37 -15.38
C GLY A 113 -0.76 -12.94 -14.23
N TRP A 114 -1.34 -12.30 -13.22
CA TRP A 114 -0.66 -11.99 -11.96
C TRP A 114 -0.10 -13.26 -11.30
N MET A 115 1.17 -13.20 -10.87
CA MET A 115 1.91 -14.34 -10.30
C MET A 115 1.98 -15.59 -11.20
N SER A 116 1.71 -15.46 -12.50
CA SER A 116 1.87 -16.56 -13.46
C SER A 116 3.36 -16.89 -13.67
N PRO A 117 3.69 -18.11 -14.12
CA PRO A 117 5.06 -18.46 -14.49
C PRO A 117 5.69 -17.48 -15.49
N LYS A 118 4.90 -16.98 -16.46
CA LYS A 118 5.36 -16.03 -17.47
C LYS A 118 5.74 -14.67 -16.85
N LEU A 119 4.88 -14.12 -15.99
CA LEU A 119 5.19 -12.86 -15.28
C LEU A 119 6.39 -13.01 -14.34
N LEU A 120 6.47 -14.11 -13.59
CA LEU A 120 7.59 -14.38 -12.68
C LEU A 120 8.92 -14.58 -13.45
N SER A 121 8.87 -15.17 -14.64
CA SER A 121 10.03 -15.29 -15.53
C SER A 121 10.52 -13.92 -15.98
N ALA A 122 9.62 -13.06 -16.46
CA ALA A 122 9.96 -11.69 -16.86
C ALA A 122 10.55 -10.88 -15.69
N MET A 123 9.97 -11.01 -14.48
CA MET A 123 10.53 -10.39 -13.27
C MET A 123 11.94 -10.91 -12.96
N ARG A 124 12.18 -12.22 -13.09
CA ARG A 124 13.53 -12.79 -12.92
C ARG A 124 14.52 -12.19 -13.91
N THR A 125 14.17 -12.07 -15.19
CA THR A 125 15.02 -11.44 -16.22
C THR A 125 15.40 -10.02 -15.80
N ALA A 126 14.43 -9.21 -15.34
CA ALA A 126 14.68 -7.86 -14.87
C ALA A 126 15.60 -7.82 -13.63
N LEU A 127 15.39 -8.73 -12.67
CA LEU A 127 16.19 -8.81 -11.44
C LEU A 127 17.63 -9.27 -11.70
N GLU A 128 17.83 -10.25 -12.59
CA GLU A 128 19.16 -10.72 -12.97
C GLU A 128 19.97 -9.61 -13.66
N GLU A 129 19.33 -8.86 -14.55
CA GLU A 129 19.98 -7.76 -15.25
C GLU A 129 20.25 -6.57 -14.31
N ALA A 130 19.31 -6.24 -13.42
CA ALA A 130 19.53 -5.24 -12.37
C ALA A 130 20.70 -5.62 -11.47
N ARG A 131 20.82 -6.89 -11.07
CA ARG A 131 21.95 -7.41 -10.29
C ARG A 131 23.27 -7.23 -11.02
N ARG A 132 23.33 -7.55 -12.32
CA ARG A 132 24.55 -7.39 -13.15
C ARG A 132 25.03 -5.93 -13.21
N ARG A 133 24.11 -4.97 -13.20
CA ARG A 133 24.41 -3.53 -13.31
C ARG A 133 24.54 -2.82 -11.97
N GLY A 134 24.29 -3.51 -10.86
CA GLY A 134 24.23 -2.90 -9.53
C GLY A 134 23.10 -1.87 -9.41
N MET A 135 21.92 -2.22 -9.94
CA MET A 135 20.69 -1.44 -9.83
C MET A 135 19.79 -1.94 -8.69
N PHE A 136 18.86 -1.09 -8.27
CA PHE A 136 17.90 -1.35 -7.20
C PHE A 136 16.49 -1.55 -7.75
N VAL A 137 15.76 -2.52 -7.20
CA VAL A 137 14.41 -2.84 -7.61
C VAL A 137 13.47 -2.78 -6.41
N LEU A 138 12.34 -2.12 -6.60
CA LEU A 138 11.17 -2.30 -5.76
C LEU A 138 10.21 -3.21 -6.50
N LEU A 139 9.79 -4.30 -5.86
CA LEU A 139 8.69 -5.11 -6.36
C LEU A 139 7.39 -4.42 -5.99
N TYR A 140 6.39 -4.52 -6.85
CA TYR A 140 5.06 -4.04 -6.56
C TYR A 140 4.19 -5.23 -6.11
N ASP A 141 3.33 -5.05 -5.12
CA ASP A 141 2.65 -6.16 -4.45
C ASP A 141 1.28 -6.54 -5.04
N GLU A 142 0.85 -5.87 -6.10
CA GLU A 142 -0.49 -6.05 -6.65
C GLU A 142 -0.52 -6.14 -8.17
N GLY A 143 -1.47 -6.92 -8.70
CA GLY A 143 -1.77 -6.98 -10.11
C GLY A 143 -2.59 -5.76 -10.54
N MET A 144 -1.96 -4.59 -10.45
CA MET A 144 -2.52 -3.23 -10.57
C MET A 144 -2.89 -2.63 -9.20
N TYR A 145 -4.02 -1.95 -8.99
CA TYR A 145 -4.26 -1.26 -7.70
C TYR A 145 -5.76 -1.15 -7.40
N PRO A 146 -6.16 -1.04 -6.12
CA PRO A 146 -5.34 -1.00 -4.90
C PRO A 146 -4.84 -2.36 -4.39
N SER A 147 -3.80 -2.33 -3.56
CA SER A 147 -3.17 -3.54 -2.97
C SER A 147 -4.06 -4.26 -1.95
N GLY A 148 -3.86 -5.58 -1.86
CA GLY A 148 -4.50 -6.47 -0.88
C GLY A 148 -5.36 -7.58 -1.49
N SER A 149 -5.38 -7.69 -2.82
CA SER A 149 -6.29 -8.57 -3.57
C SER A 149 -5.55 -9.64 -4.39
N SER A 150 -4.29 -9.41 -4.76
CA SER A 150 -3.48 -10.29 -5.62
C SER A 150 -4.20 -10.59 -6.94
N ALA A 151 -4.62 -9.54 -7.66
CA ALA A 151 -5.45 -9.59 -8.86
C ALA A 151 -6.77 -10.37 -8.67
N GLY A 152 -7.35 -10.31 -7.46
CA GLY A 152 -8.56 -11.03 -7.07
C GLY A 152 -8.35 -12.47 -6.61
N GLN A 153 -7.11 -12.97 -6.57
CA GLN A 153 -6.81 -14.34 -6.12
C GLN A 153 -7.17 -14.57 -4.64
N VAL A 154 -7.11 -13.52 -3.80
CA VAL A 154 -7.52 -13.58 -2.39
C VAL A 154 -9.00 -13.95 -2.26
N ALA A 155 -9.87 -13.24 -3.00
CA ALA A 155 -11.30 -13.54 -3.04
C ALA A 155 -11.62 -14.88 -3.72
N ALA A 156 -10.79 -15.31 -4.68
CA ALA A 156 -10.94 -16.61 -5.33
C ALA A 156 -10.62 -17.79 -4.39
N ARG A 157 -9.67 -17.62 -3.45
CA ARG A 157 -9.36 -18.62 -2.41
C ARG A 157 -10.53 -18.81 -1.45
N ASN A 158 -11.18 -17.71 -1.06
CA ASN A 158 -12.39 -17.74 -0.24
C ASN A 158 -13.24 -16.49 -0.54
N PRO A 159 -14.50 -16.62 -0.99
CA PRO A 159 -15.36 -15.47 -1.24
C PRO A 159 -15.58 -14.56 -0.03
N ARG A 160 -15.39 -15.06 1.21
CA ARG A 160 -15.42 -14.23 2.43
C ARG A 160 -14.18 -13.35 2.63
N PHE A 161 -13.13 -13.55 1.84
CA PHE A 161 -11.94 -12.69 1.82
C PHE A 161 -12.04 -11.55 0.82
N ALA A 162 -13.14 -11.44 0.05
CA ALA A 162 -13.43 -10.22 -0.68
C ALA A 162 -13.81 -9.09 0.29
N ALA A 163 -13.48 -7.84 -0.05
CA ALA A 163 -13.75 -6.65 0.75
C ALA A 163 -15.20 -6.62 1.23
N ARG A 164 -15.38 -6.24 2.51
CA ARG A 164 -16.67 -6.28 3.21
C ARG A 164 -16.92 -4.94 3.89
N GLY A 165 -18.18 -4.67 4.15
CA GLY A 165 -18.58 -3.46 4.85
C GLY A 165 -19.89 -3.61 5.58
N LEU A 166 -20.17 -2.62 6.41
CA LEU A 166 -21.43 -2.47 7.12
C LEU A 166 -22.47 -1.85 6.20
N PHE A 167 -23.70 -2.33 6.27
CA PHE A 167 -24.83 -1.82 5.47
C PHE A 167 -26.08 -1.73 6.33
N MET A 168 -26.75 -0.58 6.28
CA MET A 168 -28.00 -0.35 7.00
C MET A 168 -29.20 -0.50 6.08
N LYS A 169 -30.17 -1.32 6.49
CA LYS A 169 -31.46 -1.50 5.82
C LYS A 169 -32.58 -1.02 6.74
N GLU A 170 -33.44 -0.10 6.28
CA GLU A 170 -34.72 0.18 6.96
C GLU A 170 -35.65 -1.03 6.82
N LEU A 171 -36.30 -1.43 7.91
CA LEU A 171 -37.27 -2.52 7.92
C LEU A 171 -38.69 -1.97 7.72
N ALA A 172 -39.50 -2.67 6.93
CA ALA A 172 -40.92 -2.38 6.82
C ALA A 172 -41.66 -2.71 8.13
N GLU A 173 -42.87 -2.17 8.28
CA GLU A 173 -43.71 -2.46 9.46
C GLU A 173 -44.01 -3.96 9.54
N GLY A 174 -43.70 -4.57 10.69
CA GLY A 174 -43.83 -6.01 10.90
C GLY A 174 -42.77 -6.88 10.20
N GLU A 175 -41.81 -6.31 9.49
CA GLU A 175 -40.69 -7.07 8.90
C GLU A 175 -39.72 -7.51 10.00
N GLU A 176 -39.47 -8.82 10.07
CA GLU A 176 -38.41 -9.38 10.92
C GLU A 176 -37.13 -9.61 10.11
N PRO A 177 -35.96 -9.17 10.61
CA PRO A 177 -34.72 -9.26 9.86
C PRO A 177 -34.21 -10.70 9.84
N LEU A 178 -33.89 -11.18 8.64
CA LEU A 178 -33.22 -12.48 8.45
C LEU A 178 -31.75 -12.37 8.86
N THR A 179 -31.20 -13.43 9.47
CA THR A 179 -29.77 -13.51 9.81
C THR A 179 -28.88 -13.47 8.57
N HIS A 180 -29.32 -14.14 7.50
CA HIS A 180 -28.63 -14.23 6.21
C HIS A 180 -29.64 -13.97 5.08
N PRO A 181 -29.97 -12.71 4.77
CA PRO A 181 -30.95 -12.38 3.73
C PRO A 181 -30.43 -12.70 2.32
N GLU A 182 -29.11 -12.72 2.14
CA GLU A 182 -28.40 -12.99 0.89
C GLU A 182 -27.10 -13.77 1.18
N PRO A 183 -26.50 -14.44 0.16
CA PRO A 183 -25.21 -15.08 0.32
C PRO A 183 -24.14 -14.11 0.84
N LEU A 184 -23.41 -14.54 1.87
CA LEU A 184 -22.33 -13.77 2.51
C LEU A 184 -22.80 -12.50 3.27
N TRP A 185 -24.09 -12.34 3.52
CA TRP A 185 -24.61 -11.31 4.43
C TRP A 185 -24.78 -11.88 5.84
N ASP A 186 -24.39 -11.11 6.85
CA ASP A 186 -24.50 -11.49 8.25
C ASP A 186 -25.16 -10.35 9.04
N LEU A 187 -26.31 -10.61 9.67
CA LEU A 187 -26.98 -9.64 10.55
C LEU A 187 -26.10 -9.39 11.78
N LEU A 188 -25.79 -8.12 12.05
CA LEU A 188 -25.00 -7.69 13.19
C LEU A 188 -25.86 -7.11 14.31
N ALA A 189 -26.84 -6.28 13.96
CA ALA A 189 -27.67 -5.57 14.93
C ALA A 189 -29.02 -5.17 14.35
N VAL A 190 -29.99 -4.97 15.24
CA VAL A 190 -31.29 -4.36 14.94
C VAL A 190 -31.46 -3.19 15.89
N GLN A 191 -31.78 -2.02 15.37
CA GLN A 191 -31.94 -0.79 16.15
C GLN A 191 -33.28 -0.12 15.84
N THR A 192 -33.83 0.57 16.84
CA THR A 192 -35.03 1.40 16.69
C THR A 192 -34.62 2.86 16.71
N ARG A 193 -34.97 3.59 15.66
CA ARG A 193 -34.70 5.02 15.51
C ARG A 193 -35.63 5.85 16.40
N PRO A 194 -35.30 7.12 16.72
CA PRO A 194 -36.17 8.00 17.51
C PRO A 194 -37.57 8.21 16.93
N ASN A 195 -37.72 8.09 15.60
CA ASN A 195 -39.02 8.18 14.91
C ASN A 195 -39.84 6.86 14.96
N GLY A 196 -39.38 5.84 15.69
CA GLY A 196 -40.05 4.54 15.83
C GLY A 196 -39.75 3.54 14.71
N LYS A 197 -39.09 3.93 13.62
CA LYS A 197 -38.70 3.00 12.56
C LYS A 197 -37.60 2.05 13.02
N ARG A 198 -37.66 0.79 12.60
CA ARG A 198 -36.62 -0.21 12.83
C ARG A 198 -35.64 -0.25 11.67
N VAL A 199 -34.38 -0.53 11.97
CA VAL A 199 -33.33 -0.79 10.98
C VAL A 199 -32.54 -2.05 11.34
N ALA A 200 -32.06 -2.76 10.33
CA ALA A 200 -31.11 -3.85 10.46
C ALA A 200 -29.75 -3.43 9.91
N ILE A 201 -28.68 -3.74 10.64
CA ILE A 201 -27.30 -3.52 10.21
C ILE A 201 -26.68 -4.87 9.86
N TYR A 202 -26.17 -4.97 8.64
CA TYR A 202 -25.55 -6.16 8.08
C TYR A 202 -24.07 -5.95 7.81
N GLU A 203 -23.27 -7.01 7.98
CA GLU A 203 -21.99 -7.14 7.30
C GLU A 203 -22.24 -7.83 5.95
N ARG A 204 -21.72 -7.29 4.85
CA ARG A 204 -21.88 -7.85 3.50
C ARG A 204 -20.67 -7.57 2.62
N PRO A 205 -20.50 -8.27 1.48
CA PRO A 205 -19.48 -7.91 0.49
C PRO A 205 -19.64 -6.44 0.08
N SER A 206 -18.56 -5.67 -0.02
CA SER A 206 -18.62 -4.27 -0.46
C SER A 206 -18.99 -4.16 -1.95
N ASN A 207 -18.75 -5.23 -2.73
CA ASN A 207 -18.76 -5.26 -4.20
C ASN A 207 -17.78 -4.28 -4.84
N GLY A 208 -16.81 -3.77 -4.07
CA GLY A 208 -15.71 -3.01 -4.63
C GLY A 208 -14.72 -3.91 -5.36
N VAL A 209 -14.02 -3.30 -6.30
CA VAL A 209 -13.09 -3.97 -7.20
C VAL A 209 -11.73 -3.30 -7.14
N ILE A 210 -10.72 -3.99 -7.65
CA ILE A 210 -9.46 -3.38 -8.06
C ILE A 210 -9.44 -3.17 -9.56
N ARG A 211 -8.47 -2.41 -10.04
CA ARG A 211 -8.16 -2.38 -11.47
C ARG A 211 -7.49 -3.70 -11.88
N GLY A 212 -7.71 -4.14 -13.12
CA GLY A 212 -7.16 -5.41 -13.61
C GLY A 212 -6.11 -5.22 -14.71
N LEU A 213 -5.29 -6.25 -14.87
CA LEU A 213 -4.17 -6.27 -15.82
C LEU A 213 -4.59 -6.44 -17.29
N HIS A 214 -5.84 -6.82 -17.53
CA HIS A 214 -6.29 -7.29 -18.85
C HIS A 214 -7.47 -6.47 -19.37
N TYR A 215 -7.48 -6.29 -20.68
CA TYR A 215 -8.68 -5.89 -21.42
C TYR A 215 -9.55 -7.12 -21.68
N LEU A 216 -10.87 -6.92 -21.70
CA LEU A 216 -11.85 -7.93 -22.08
C LEU A 216 -12.60 -7.47 -23.32
N GLY A 217 -13.01 -8.42 -24.17
CA GLY A 217 -13.86 -8.14 -25.31
C GLY A 217 -13.14 -7.47 -26.48
N GLU A 218 -11.81 -7.57 -26.56
CA GLU A 218 -11.00 -7.09 -27.67
C GLU A 218 -11.41 -7.76 -28.98
N GLU A 219 -11.69 -9.06 -28.94
CA GLU A 219 -12.22 -9.86 -30.04
C GLU A 219 -13.60 -9.40 -30.52
N THR A 220 -14.36 -8.74 -29.65
CA THR A 220 -15.71 -8.21 -29.97
C THR A 220 -15.72 -6.71 -30.27
N GLY A 221 -14.60 -6.01 -30.09
CA GLY A 221 -14.48 -4.55 -30.18
C GLY A 221 -15.14 -3.78 -29.02
N LYS A 222 -15.78 -4.45 -28.07
CA LYS A 222 -16.36 -3.85 -26.86
C LYS A 222 -15.39 -3.94 -25.70
N VAL A 223 -14.26 -3.25 -25.85
CA VAL A 223 -13.16 -3.27 -24.90
C VAL A 223 -13.60 -2.70 -23.56
N ARG A 224 -13.40 -3.48 -22.50
CA ARG A 224 -13.56 -3.03 -21.11
C ARG A 224 -12.41 -3.54 -20.27
N GLU A 225 -12.17 -2.87 -19.17
CA GLU A 225 -11.20 -3.32 -18.17
C GLU A 225 -11.76 -4.52 -17.38
N PHE A 226 -10.92 -5.53 -17.14
CA PHE A 226 -11.20 -6.55 -16.14
C PHE A 226 -11.11 -5.94 -14.74
N LEU A 227 -12.10 -6.19 -13.88
CA LEU A 227 -12.19 -5.59 -12.55
C LEU A 227 -12.31 -6.70 -11.50
N PRO A 228 -11.19 -7.23 -10.98
CA PRO A 228 -11.21 -8.26 -9.96
C PRO A 228 -11.83 -7.76 -8.65
N PRO A 229 -12.49 -8.62 -7.85
CA PRO A 229 -12.93 -8.25 -6.51
C PRO A 229 -11.76 -7.77 -5.64
N ALA A 230 -11.99 -6.70 -4.87
CA ALA A 230 -11.04 -6.25 -3.87
C ALA A 230 -10.97 -7.24 -2.68
N GLY A 231 -9.80 -7.37 -2.06
CA GLY A 231 -9.58 -8.16 -0.84
C GLY A 231 -9.97 -7.42 0.44
N ASP A 232 -10.38 -8.15 1.47
CA ASP A 232 -10.72 -7.61 2.79
C ASP A 232 -9.46 -7.39 3.63
N ILE A 233 -8.88 -6.19 3.52
CA ILE A 233 -7.69 -5.80 4.29
C ILE A 233 -7.97 -5.62 5.80
N LEU A 234 -9.24 -5.67 6.24
CA LEU A 234 -9.63 -5.63 7.65
C LEU A 234 -9.75 -7.04 8.26
N ASN A 235 -9.70 -8.09 7.44
CA ASN A 235 -9.75 -9.48 7.86
C ASN A 235 -8.32 -10.08 7.94
N PRO A 236 -7.81 -10.44 9.13
CA PRO A 236 -6.47 -11.02 9.28
C PRO A 236 -6.23 -12.29 8.44
N GLU A 237 -7.25 -13.11 8.21
CA GLU A 237 -7.13 -14.33 7.40
C GLU A 237 -7.00 -14.01 5.91
N ALA A 238 -7.71 -12.99 5.42
CA ALA A 238 -7.57 -12.50 4.06
C ALA A 238 -6.19 -11.87 3.83
N VAL A 239 -5.70 -11.09 4.81
CA VAL A 239 -4.35 -10.52 4.80
C VAL A 239 -3.29 -11.62 4.80
N ALA A 240 -3.43 -12.66 5.63
CA ALA A 240 -2.51 -13.79 5.62
C ALA A 240 -2.52 -14.52 4.26
N CYS A 241 -3.68 -14.69 3.64
CA CYS A 241 -3.78 -15.24 2.29
C CYS A 241 -3.06 -14.37 1.25
N PHE A 242 -3.16 -13.04 1.34
CA PHE A 242 -2.41 -12.14 0.47
C PHE A 242 -0.89 -12.27 0.67
N GLN A 243 -0.43 -12.35 1.93
CA GLN A 243 0.98 -12.54 2.25
C GLN A 243 1.54 -13.85 1.67
N GLU A 244 0.79 -14.95 1.75
CA GLU A 244 1.14 -16.24 1.14
C GLU A 244 1.25 -16.12 -0.40
N LEU A 245 0.23 -15.54 -1.03
CA LEU A 245 0.13 -15.44 -2.49
C LEU A 245 1.21 -14.52 -3.09
N VAL A 246 1.60 -13.47 -2.38
CA VAL A 246 2.48 -12.41 -2.88
C VAL A 246 3.86 -12.43 -2.23
N TYR A 247 3.95 -12.14 -0.94
CA TYR A 247 5.25 -11.92 -0.28
C TYR A 247 6.04 -13.21 -0.09
N GLU A 248 5.39 -14.28 0.37
CA GLU A 248 6.03 -15.59 0.47
C GLU A 248 6.39 -16.12 -0.91
N ARG A 249 5.54 -15.88 -1.92
CA ARG A 249 5.84 -16.26 -3.30
C ARG A 249 7.05 -15.51 -3.84
N TYR A 250 7.12 -14.20 -3.66
CA TYR A 250 8.30 -13.41 -4.03
C TYR A 250 9.55 -13.88 -3.31
N PHE A 251 9.49 -14.18 -2.02
CA PHE A 251 10.66 -14.68 -1.30
C PHE A 251 11.10 -16.06 -1.81
N LYS A 252 10.15 -16.94 -2.13
CA LYS A 252 10.46 -18.26 -2.71
C LYS A 252 11.12 -18.15 -4.09
N GLU A 253 10.61 -17.27 -4.95
CA GLU A 253 11.10 -17.13 -6.32
C GLU A 253 12.38 -16.29 -6.38
N PHE A 254 12.46 -15.21 -5.61
CA PHE A 254 13.47 -14.16 -5.76
C PHE A 254 14.33 -13.96 -4.51
N GLY A 255 14.28 -14.89 -3.54
CA GLY A 255 14.98 -14.76 -2.25
C GLY A 255 16.46 -14.41 -2.35
N GLU A 256 17.15 -14.87 -3.40
CA GLU A 256 18.56 -14.56 -3.66
C GLU A 256 18.84 -13.07 -3.99
N PHE A 257 17.82 -12.31 -4.39
CA PHE A 257 17.93 -10.89 -4.74
C PHE A 257 17.61 -9.95 -3.57
N PHE A 258 16.95 -10.44 -2.52
CA PHE A 258 16.51 -9.61 -1.38
C PHE A 258 17.69 -9.06 -0.57
N GLY A 259 17.59 -7.78 -0.18
CA GLY A 259 18.60 -7.08 0.61
C GLY A 259 19.82 -6.61 -0.20
N SER A 260 19.84 -6.87 -1.50
CA SER A 260 20.84 -6.35 -2.44
C SER A 260 20.15 -5.66 -3.62
N THR A 261 19.72 -6.43 -4.62
CA THR A 261 19.01 -5.92 -5.79
C THR A 261 17.58 -5.53 -5.46
N VAL A 262 16.82 -6.37 -4.75
CA VAL A 262 15.49 -6.03 -4.26
C VAL A 262 15.63 -5.35 -2.90
N ILE A 263 15.28 -4.06 -2.84
CA ILE A 263 15.45 -3.23 -1.63
C ILE A 263 14.14 -3.02 -0.86
N GLY A 264 13.02 -3.45 -1.43
CA GLY A 264 11.72 -3.31 -0.80
C GLY A 264 10.58 -3.76 -1.70
N ILE A 265 9.38 -3.69 -1.14
CA ILE A 265 8.13 -3.97 -1.83
C ILE A 265 7.23 -2.74 -1.63
N PHE A 266 6.59 -2.27 -2.71
CA PHE A 266 5.68 -1.15 -2.71
C PHE A 266 4.24 -1.64 -2.61
N THR A 267 3.49 -1.07 -1.66
CA THR A 267 2.05 -1.29 -1.45
C THR A 267 1.31 -0.01 -1.82
N ASP A 268 0.28 -0.12 -2.65
CA ASP A 268 -0.38 1.02 -3.29
C ASP A 268 -1.85 1.18 -2.90
N GLU A 269 -2.20 2.38 -2.46
CA GLU A 269 -3.55 2.85 -2.16
C GLU A 269 -4.50 1.81 -1.50
N PRO A 270 -4.10 1.07 -0.44
CA PRO A 270 -4.98 0.07 0.18
C PRO A 270 -6.34 0.69 0.53
N SER A 271 -7.41 0.00 0.14
CA SER A 271 -8.79 0.51 0.25
C SER A 271 -9.68 -0.53 0.91
N GLU A 272 -10.32 -0.16 2.02
CA GLU A 272 -11.10 -1.06 2.87
C GLU A 272 -12.32 -1.64 2.16
N LEU A 273 -12.91 -0.86 1.25
CA LEU A 273 -14.08 -1.27 0.47
C LEU A 273 -13.75 -1.60 -0.98
N GLY A 274 -12.54 -1.31 -1.46
CA GLY A 274 -12.20 -1.34 -2.88
C GLY A 274 -12.84 -0.20 -3.69
N ARG A 275 -12.46 -0.11 -4.97
CA ARG A 275 -12.98 0.92 -5.88
C ARG A 275 -14.42 0.62 -6.27
N GLY A 276 -15.26 1.66 -6.32
CA GLY A 276 -16.63 1.53 -6.81
C GLY A 276 -17.53 0.66 -5.93
N ALA A 277 -17.23 0.56 -4.63
CA ALA A 277 -18.06 -0.16 -3.67
C ALA A 277 -19.53 0.28 -3.71
N ALA A 278 -20.42 -0.64 -3.36
CA ALA A 278 -21.85 -0.38 -3.40
C ALA A 278 -22.25 0.79 -2.50
N ARG A 279 -23.22 1.58 -2.97
CA ARG A 279 -23.72 2.76 -2.28
C ARG A 279 -24.24 2.40 -0.88
N GLY A 280 -23.89 3.22 0.10
CA GLY A 280 -24.36 3.09 1.48
C GLY A 280 -23.62 2.04 2.30
N VAL A 281 -22.60 1.38 1.75
CA VAL A 281 -21.69 0.55 2.52
C VAL A 281 -20.65 1.43 3.23
N VAL A 282 -20.42 1.16 4.51
CA VAL A 282 -19.41 1.83 5.35
C VAL A 282 -18.28 0.82 5.64
N PRO A 283 -16.99 1.21 5.61
CA PRO A 283 -15.88 0.33 5.97
C PRO A 283 -16.09 -0.31 7.34
N GLY A 284 -15.86 -1.61 7.47
CA GLY A 284 -15.93 -2.31 8.74
C GLY A 284 -16.55 -3.70 8.66
N ASN A 285 -16.22 -4.53 9.65
CA ASN A 285 -16.78 -5.86 9.86
C ASN A 285 -17.01 -6.07 11.36
N LYS A 286 -17.58 -7.21 11.75
CA LYS A 286 -17.85 -7.54 13.16
C LYS A 286 -16.62 -7.38 14.07
N GLU A 287 -15.44 -7.78 13.58
CA GLU A 287 -14.20 -7.71 14.35
C GLU A 287 -13.67 -6.27 14.45
N THR A 288 -13.81 -5.47 13.40
CA THR A 288 -13.48 -4.03 13.44
C THR A 288 -14.37 -3.29 14.44
N LEU A 289 -15.66 -3.60 14.52
CA LEU A 289 -16.57 -2.99 15.51
C LEU A 289 -16.12 -3.23 16.95
N ARG A 290 -15.66 -4.45 17.24
CA ARG A 290 -15.08 -4.81 18.55
C ARG A 290 -13.85 -3.95 18.83
N LYS A 291 -12.92 -3.85 17.88
CA LYS A 291 -11.69 -3.05 18.02
C LYS A 291 -11.97 -1.55 18.17
N VAL A 292 -12.96 -1.02 17.46
CA VAL A 292 -13.38 0.39 17.59
C VAL A 292 -13.87 0.64 19.01
N SER A 293 -14.75 -0.22 19.54
CA SER A 293 -15.27 -0.08 20.91
C SER A 293 -14.14 -0.12 21.95
N GLU A 294 -13.17 -1.01 21.79
CA GLU A 294 -11.98 -1.08 22.66
C GLU A 294 -11.14 0.19 22.60
N ARG A 295 -10.95 0.76 21.42
CA ARG A 295 -10.14 1.96 21.23
C ARG A 295 -10.82 3.22 21.75
N LEU A 296 -12.15 3.29 21.65
CA LEU A 296 -12.95 4.40 22.16
C LEU A 296 -13.21 4.32 23.67
N GLY A 297 -13.04 3.14 24.28
CA GLY A 297 -13.31 2.91 25.70
C GLY A 297 -14.79 2.82 26.05
N TYR A 298 -15.68 2.66 25.05
CA TYR A 298 -17.11 2.44 25.24
C TYR A 298 -17.68 1.56 24.12
N ASP A 299 -18.78 0.86 24.39
CA ASP A 299 -19.46 0.04 23.38
C ASP A 299 -20.10 0.92 22.31
N PHE A 300 -19.60 0.83 21.08
CA PHE A 300 -20.12 1.58 19.94
C PHE A 300 -21.37 0.93 19.31
N SER A 301 -21.66 -0.34 19.64
CA SER A 301 -22.74 -1.12 19.04
C SER A 301 -24.13 -0.46 19.11
N PRO A 302 -24.52 0.25 20.18
CA PRO A 302 -25.79 0.97 20.23
C PRO A 302 -25.90 2.15 19.28
N TYR A 303 -24.78 2.64 18.73
CA TYR A 303 -24.69 3.88 17.96
C TYR A 303 -24.38 3.65 16.47
N LEU A 304 -24.42 2.41 15.98
CA LEU A 304 -24.12 2.08 14.57
C LEU A 304 -24.91 2.92 13.57
N THR A 305 -26.17 3.26 13.86
CA THR A 305 -26.99 4.12 12.99
C THR A 305 -26.38 5.51 12.74
N ASP A 306 -25.55 6.03 13.65
CA ASP A 306 -24.89 7.34 13.50
C ASP A 306 -23.88 7.36 12.33
N LEU A 307 -23.43 6.20 11.86
CA LEU A 307 -22.58 6.09 10.66
C LEU A 307 -23.32 6.54 9.39
N TRP A 308 -24.65 6.43 9.35
CA TRP A 308 -25.48 6.81 8.21
C TRP A 308 -26.36 8.03 8.50
N LEU A 309 -26.87 8.14 9.72
CA LEU A 309 -27.94 9.07 10.09
C LEU A 309 -27.45 10.15 11.07
N SER A 310 -28.25 11.19 11.24
CA SER A 310 -28.03 12.28 12.21
C SER A 310 -29.23 12.43 13.13
N ASP A 311 -29.75 11.30 13.59
CA ASP A 311 -30.95 11.23 14.44
C ASP A 311 -30.66 11.68 15.89
N HIS A 312 -29.40 11.79 16.29
CA HIS A 312 -28.97 12.21 17.62
C HIS A 312 -28.06 13.46 17.57
N PRO A 313 -28.07 14.32 18.61
CA PRO A 313 -27.16 15.48 18.68
C PRO A 313 -25.68 15.10 18.56
N GLU A 314 -25.31 13.92 19.06
CA GLU A 314 -23.93 13.41 19.07
C GLU A 314 -23.55 12.65 17.79
N SER A 315 -24.47 12.44 16.83
CA SER A 315 -24.22 11.57 15.67
C SER A 315 -23.00 11.99 14.85
N ALA A 316 -22.79 13.30 14.67
CA ALA A 316 -21.62 13.81 13.95
C ALA A 316 -20.30 13.50 14.68
N ARG A 317 -20.27 13.66 16.01
CA ARG A 317 -19.10 13.33 16.83
C ARG A 317 -18.82 11.83 16.77
N ARG A 318 -19.83 10.98 16.96
CA ARG A 318 -19.68 9.52 16.94
C ARG A 318 -19.27 8.98 15.57
N ARG A 319 -19.74 9.59 14.48
CA ARG A 319 -19.24 9.27 13.14
C ARG A 319 -17.78 9.65 12.98
N GLY A 320 -17.37 10.79 13.54
CA GLY A 320 -15.96 11.18 13.63
C GLY A 320 -15.13 10.23 14.50
N ASP A 321 -15.66 9.76 15.63
CA ASP A 321 -14.97 8.80 16.52
C ASP A 321 -14.70 7.46 15.81
N TYR A 322 -15.55 7.06 14.85
CA TYR A 322 -15.42 5.81 14.11
C TYR A 322 -14.29 5.81 13.06
N HIS A 323 -14.04 6.96 12.43
CA HIS A 323 -13.12 7.12 11.30
C HIS A 323 -11.74 7.60 11.76
#